data_AF-A0A1V5CYP0-F1
#
_entry.id   AF-A0A1V5CYP0-F1
#
_cell.length_a   1.000
_cell.length_b   1.000
_cell.length_c   1.000
_cell.angle_alpha   90.00
_cell.angle_beta   90.00
_cell.angle_gamma   90.00
#
_symmetry.space_group_name_H-M   'P 1'
#
loop_
_entity.id
_entity.type
_entity.pdbx_description
1 polymer ?
#
loop_
_entity_poly.entity_id
_entity_poly.type
_entity_poly.pdbx_seq_one_letter_code
_entity_poly.pdbx_strand_id
1 'polypeptide(L)' 'MMSKIEAIDRKIKEMKKLAEGIMKEGNEIEAVKRNTKRILASIAMLECNVSDVKEVM' A
#
# COMPACT_ATOMS: atom_id res chain seq x y z
N MET A 1 16.64 4.94 17.16
CA MET A 1 15.40 5.74 17.02
C MET A 1 14.93 5.56 15.58
N MET A 2 13.70 5.11 15.36
CA MET A 2 13.19 4.82 14.02
C MET A 2 13.02 6.12 13.22
N SER A 3 13.46 6.15 11.96
CA SER A 3 13.32 7.37 11.15
C SER A 3 11.84 7.58 10.78
N LYS A 4 11.46 8.84 10.52
CA LYS A 4 10.10 9.14 10.05
C LYS A 4 9.77 8.39 8.75
N ILE A 5 10.77 8.19 7.87
CA ILE A 5 10.63 7.47 6.61
C ILE A 5 10.39 5.98 6.85
N GLU A 6 11.13 5.36 7.76
CA GLU A 6 10.91 3.96 8.16
C GLU A 6 9.51 3.74 8.76
N ALA A 7 8.98 4.74 9.48
CA ALA A 7 7.63 4.68 10.03
C ALA A 7 6.55 4.72 8.94
N ILE A 8 6.77 5.56 7.92
CA ILE A 8 5.86 5.69 6.78
C ILE A 8 5.94 4.43 5.91
N ASP A 9 7.14 3.92 5.59
CA ASP A 9 7.36 2.67 4.84
C ASP A 9 6.61 1.48 5.46
N ARG A 10 6.68 1.33 6.80
CA ARG A 10 5.92 0.28 7.51
C ARG A 10 4.41 0.42 7.32
N LYS A 11 3.87 1.64 7.48
CA LYS A 11 2.43 1.89 7.33
C LYS A 11 1.95 1.61 5.90
N ILE A 12 2.73 1.99 4.88
CA ILE A 12 2.40 1.69 3.48
C ILE A 12 2.34 0.17 3.25
N LYS A 13 3.31 -0.58 3.79
CA LYS A 13 3.33 -2.05 3.70
C LYS A 13 2.14 -2.71 4.41
N GLU A 14 1.73 -2.17 5.57
CA GLU A 14 0.53 -2.63 6.28
C GLU A 14 -0.74 -2.35 5.46
N MET A 15 -0.88 -1.16 4.89
CA MET A 15 -1.99 -0.81 4.00
C MET A 15 -2.07 -1.77 2.79
N LYS A 16 -0.93 -2.10 2.19
CA LYS A 16 -0.86 -3.05 1.07
C LYS A 16 -1.40 -4.42 1.44
N LYS A 17 -0.95 -4.99 2.56
CA LYS A 17 -1.41 -6.29 3.05
C LYS A 17 -2.92 -6.30 3.31
N LEU A 18 -3.44 -5.24 3.92
CA LEU A 18 -4.89 -5.10 4.16
C LEU A 18 -5.67 -5.01 2.85
N ALA A 19 -5.20 -4.20 1.89
CA ALA A 19 -5.85 -4.08 0.59
C ALA A 19 -5.80 -5.40 -0.21
N GLU A 20 -4.69 -6.12 -0.17
CA GLU A 20 -4.57 -7.46 -0.77
C GLU A 20 -5.54 -8.47 -0.12
N GLY A 21 -5.71 -8.41 1.20
CA GLY A 21 -6.70 -9.20 1.95
C GLY A 21 -8.13 -8.92 1.47
N ILE A 22 -8.52 -7.64 1.38
CA ILE A 22 -9.83 -7.22 0.87
C ILE A 22 -10.03 -7.68 -0.58
N MET A 23 -9.00 -7.59 -1.43
CA MET A 23 -9.07 -8.06 -2.82
C MET A 23 -9.34 -9.56 -2.87
N LYS A 24 -8.65 -10.34 -2.02
CA LYS A 24 -8.79 -11.79 -1.97
C LYS A 24 -10.18 -12.22 -1.49
N GLU A 25 -10.69 -11.61 -0.43
CA GLU A 25 -11.99 -11.95 0.17
C GLU A 25 -13.19 -11.39 -0.61
N GLY A 26 -13.01 -10.27 -1.33
CA GLY A 26 -14.09 -9.59 -2.05
C GLY A 26 -14.01 -9.67 -3.57
N ASN A 27 -13.22 -10.59 -4.15
CA ASN A 27 -13.00 -10.62 -5.61
C ASN A 27 -14.26 -10.91 -6.44
N GLU A 28 -15.26 -11.52 -5.83
CA GLU A 28 -16.56 -11.86 -6.42
C GLU A 28 -17.55 -10.69 -6.39
N ILE A 29 -17.29 -9.69 -5.54
CA ILE A 29 -18.05 -8.45 -5.49
C ILE A 29 -17.35 -7.44 -6.39
N GLU A 30 -17.85 -7.30 -7.61
CA GLU A 30 -17.25 -6.47 -8.67
C GLU A 30 -16.97 -5.02 -8.22
N ALA A 31 -17.84 -4.43 -7.38
CA ALA A 31 -17.60 -3.11 -6.79
C ALA A 31 -16.38 -3.09 -5.84
N VAL A 32 -16.22 -4.13 -5.01
CA VAL A 32 -15.07 -4.28 -4.10
C VAL A 32 -13.80 -4.47 -4.93
N LYS A 33 -13.79 -5.41 -5.88
CA LYS A 33 -12.66 -5.64 -6.79
C LYS A 33 -12.17 -4.35 -7.47
N ARG A 34 -13.07 -3.54 -8.05
CA ARG A 34 -12.70 -2.27 -8.69
C ARG A 34 -12.11 -1.26 -7.73
N ASN A 35 -12.70 -1.10 -6.55
CA ASN A 35 -12.22 -0.14 -5.56
C ASN A 35 -10.89 -0.57 -4.96
N THR A 36 -10.73 -1.84 -4.63
CA THR A 36 -9.47 -2.38 -4.12
C THR A 36 -8.35 -2.28 -5.14
N LYS A 37 -8.64 -2.48 -6.44
CA LYS A 37 -7.64 -2.25 -7.50
C LYS A 37 -7.13 -0.81 -7.54
N ARG A 38 -8.02 0.19 -7.37
CA ARG A 38 -7.63 1.61 -7.31
C ARG A 38 -6.81 1.92 -6.06
N ILE A 39 -7.20 1.38 -4.91
CA ILE A 39 -6.47 1.53 -3.65
C ILE A 39 -5.05 0.97 -3.79
N LEU A 40 -4.89 -0.24 -4.35
CA LEU A 40 -3.59 -0.85 -4.59
C LEU A 40 -2.71 -0.01 -5.52
N ALA A 41 -3.27 0.62 -6.54
CA ALA A 41 -2.53 1.54 -7.41
C ALA A 41 -2.03 2.79 -6.65
N SER A 42 -2.87 3.39 -5.80
CA SER A 42 -2.45 4.52 -4.95
C SER A 42 -1.38 4.11 -3.94
N ILE A 43 -1.48 2.91 -3.35
CA ILE A 43 -0.46 2.36 -2.45
C ILE A 43 0.88 2.18 -3.19
N ALA A 44 0.86 1.63 -4.40
CA ALA A 44 2.08 1.47 -5.20
C ALA A 44 2.77 2.83 -5.48
N MET A 45 2.00 3.90 -5.73
CA MET A 45 2.57 5.25 -5.87
C MET A 45 3.23 5.74 -4.58
N LEU A 46 2.61 5.50 -3.41
CA LEU A 46 3.21 5.82 -2.12
C LEU A 46 4.48 5.01 -1.86
N GLU A 47 4.50 3.73 -2.25
CA GLU A 47 5.70 2.87 -2.17
C GLU A 47 6.85 3.50 -2.98
N CYS A 48 6.62 3.94 -4.22
CA CYS A 48 7.63 4.63 -5.02
C CYS A 48 8.11 5.92 -4.33
N ASN A 49 7.18 6.79 -3.91
CA ASN A 49 7.52 8.08 -3.30
C ASN A 49 8.33 7.96 -2.00
N VAL A 50 8.26 6.82 -1.30
CA VAL A 50 9.00 6.60 -0.05
C VAL A 50 10.25 5.75 -0.25
N SER A 51 10.23 4.80 -1.19
CA SER A 51 11.40 3.97 -1.52
C SER A 51 12.51 4.82 -2.13
N ASP A 52 12.16 5.75 -3.02
CA ASP A 52 13.12 6.69 -3.62
C ASP A 52 13.86 7.52 -2.56
N VAL A 53 13.19 7.84 -1.45
CA VAL A 53 13.77 8.63 -0.35
C VAL A 53 14.56 7.74 0.61
N LYS A 54 14.11 6.50 0.85
CA LYS A 54 14.77 5.55 1.75
C LYS A 54 16.11 5.06 1.22
N GLU A 55 16.29 4.96 -0.10
CA GLU A 55 17.57 4.54 -0.69
C GLU A 55 18.66 5.62 -0.61
N VAL A 56 18.28 6.88 -0.40
CA VAL A 56 19.19 8.04 -0.39
C VAL A 56 19.50 8.54 1.04
N MET A 57 18.76 8.07 2.05
CA MET A 57 18.87 8.50 3.46
C MET A 57 19.34 7.39 4.39
#